data_AF-A0A1A7XR62-F1
#
_entry.id   AF-A0A1A7XR62-F1
#
_cell.length_a   1.000
_cell.length_b   1.000
_cell.length_c   1.000
_cell.angle_alpha   90.00
_cell.angle_beta   90.00
_cell.angle_gamma   90.00
#
_symmetry.space_group_name_H-M   'P 1'
#
loop_
_entity.id
_entity.type
_entity.pdbx_description
1 polymer ?
#
loop_
_entity_poly.entity_id
_entity_poly.type
_entity_poly.pdbx_seq_one_letter_code
_entity_poly.pdbx_strand_id
1 'polypeptide(L)'
;FSNSDNPAADSPSLLTRTLTFFYLPAFNFWLLLCPDTLSFDWSMDALPLIRSLIADWRNVHTLLFYLGLLLLVWFGLCTRSTSKSKDTNGKTLHYINGRNGNSNGHSYHYNNHEHMSNSHADAHSNNTQNGTKTQDESRTSLPTTENVVVFSLGLLVVPFLPATNLFFYVGFVIAERVLYIPSMGFCLLVAVGMRSLYIRLRRRSSRTLLLYCSAALVLLFGVKTVLRNQDWKNEEMLYKSGIYVNPAKAWGNLGNVLKSQGEMEEAEQAYRNALYYRSNMADMLYNLGLLLQESNKFSEALHYYKLAIGSRPTLASAYLNTGIILMNQARLDEAKRTFLTCADIPDENLKDPHAHKSSVTSCLYNLGKLLHEQGHQEEALSVFKEAIQKMPRQFAPQSLYNMMGEAYMRLNKLTEAEHWYRESLRAKPDHIPAHLTYGKLLAMTGQKTEAERYFLKAIQIDPTKGNCYMHYGQFLLEESRLLEAAEMAKKAARLDSAEFDVVFSAAHMLRQANLNEAAEKYYGQAASLRPNYPAALMNLGAILHLNGKLQEAEANYLRALQLKPDDTITQSNLRKLWNIMEKQGLRTLSP
;
A
#
# COMPACT_ATOMS: atom_id res chain seq x y z
N PHE A 1 20.48 -3.24 -10.18
CA PHE A 1 19.22 -2.84 -10.81
C PHE A 1 18.60 -4.08 -11.41
N SER A 2 17.31 -4.28 -11.21
CA SER A 2 16.58 -5.33 -11.94
C SER A 2 16.41 -4.92 -13.41
N ASN A 3 16.12 -5.86 -14.30
CA ASN A 3 15.81 -5.57 -15.70
C ASN A 3 14.64 -4.57 -15.86
N SER A 4 13.70 -4.55 -14.92
CA SER A 4 12.64 -3.53 -14.89
C SER A 4 13.12 -2.12 -14.55
N ASP A 5 14.25 -1.98 -13.86
CA ASP A 5 14.78 -0.68 -13.45
C ASP A 5 15.65 -0.05 -14.55
N ASN A 6 16.27 -0.83 -15.43
CA ASN A 6 17.06 -0.33 -16.56
C ASN A 6 17.10 -1.35 -17.73
N PRO A 7 15.99 -1.48 -18.48
CA PRO A 7 15.86 -2.46 -19.56
C PRO A 7 16.81 -2.18 -20.73
N ALA A 8 17.28 -0.94 -20.85
CA ALA A 8 18.27 -0.58 -21.85
C ALA A 8 19.62 -1.23 -21.53
N ALA A 9 20.09 -1.13 -20.28
CA ALA A 9 21.36 -1.72 -19.85
C ALA A 9 21.40 -3.25 -19.98
N ASP A 10 20.29 -3.91 -19.68
CA ASP A 10 20.16 -5.37 -19.76
C ASP A 10 19.81 -5.89 -21.16
N SER A 11 19.69 -5.00 -22.16
CA SER A 11 19.42 -5.42 -23.54
C SER A 11 20.63 -6.17 -24.15
N PRO A 12 20.42 -7.35 -24.77
CA PRO A 12 21.51 -8.10 -25.40
C PRO A 12 22.06 -7.40 -26.66
N SER A 13 21.29 -6.48 -27.24
CA SER A 13 21.68 -5.75 -28.45
C SER A 13 22.49 -4.50 -28.09
N LEU A 14 23.77 -4.49 -28.49
CA LEU A 14 24.62 -3.30 -28.37
C LEU A 14 24.03 -2.09 -29.11
N LEU A 15 23.40 -2.33 -30.28
CA LEU A 15 22.73 -1.29 -31.04
C LEU A 15 21.59 -0.67 -30.23
N THR A 16 20.73 -1.48 -29.62
CA THR A 16 19.60 -0.98 -28.81
C THR A 16 20.09 -0.19 -27.61
N ARG A 17 21.13 -0.66 -26.92
CA ARG A 17 21.80 0.06 -25.83
C ARG A 17 22.29 1.44 -26.28
N THR A 18 23.13 1.46 -27.31
CA THR A 18 23.74 2.69 -27.80
C THR A 18 22.70 3.71 -28.25
N LEU A 19 21.77 3.34 -29.13
CA LEU A 19 20.74 4.27 -29.62
C LEU A 19 19.89 4.83 -28.48
N THR A 20 19.49 3.98 -27.54
CA THR A 20 18.69 4.39 -26.40
C THR A 20 19.46 5.35 -25.48
N PHE A 21 20.72 5.06 -25.14
CA PHE A 21 21.53 5.93 -24.29
C PHE A 21 21.87 7.28 -24.93
N PHE A 22 22.10 7.33 -26.25
CA PHE A 22 22.29 8.59 -26.96
C PHE A 22 21.00 9.41 -27.06
N TYR A 23 19.84 8.79 -27.04
CA TYR A 23 18.56 9.50 -27.02
C TYR A 23 18.24 10.15 -25.67
N LEU A 24 18.66 9.55 -24.54
CA LEU A 24 18.33 10.05 -23.20
C LEU A 24 18.71 11.54 -22.99
N PRO A 25 19.91 12.02 -23.41
CA PRO A 25 20.22 13.44 -23.35
C PRO A 25 19.29 14.33 -24.19
N ALA A 26 18.96 13.90 -25.41
CA ALA A 26 18.06 14.65 -26.27
C ALA A 26 16.64 14.75 -25.66
N PHE A 27 16.14 13.66 -25.08
CA PHE A 27 14.85 13.63 -24.41
C PHE A 27 14.82 14.53 -23.16
N ASN A 28 15.83 14.44 -22.29
CA ASN A 28 15.89 15.28 -21.09
C ASN A 28 16.07 16.76 -21.42
N PHE A 29 16.84 17.09 -22.47
CA PHE A 29 16.93 18.46 -22.96
C PHE A 29 15.59 18.97 -23.49
N TRP A 30 14.80 18.12 -24.16
CA TRP A 30 13.45 18.47 -24.57
C TRP A 30 12.54 18.74 -23.38
N LEU A 31 12.56 17.89 -22.35
CA LEU A 31 11.79 18.11 -21.12
C LEU A 31 12.13 19.44 -20.43
N LEU A 32 13.41 19.84 -20.47
CA LEU A 32 13.87 21.11 -19.92
C LEU A 32 13.32 22.31 -20.71
N LEU A 33 13.26 22.21 -22.04
CA LEU A 33 12.72 23.26 -22.92
C LEU A 33 11.19 23.33 -22.87
N CYS A 34 10.54 22.17 -22.89
CA CYS A 34 9.09 22.02 -22.93
C CYS A 34 8.67 20.92 -21.95
N PRO A 35 8.44 21.25 -20.67
CA PRO A 35 7.97 20.29 -19.68
C PRO A 35 6.47 20.03 -19.89
N ASP A 36 6.13 19.20 -20.87
CA ASP A 36 4.75 18.83 -21.22
C ASP A 36 4.34 17.48 -20.63
N THR A 37 5.23 16.50 -20.62
CA THR A 37 4.96 15.15 -20.11
C THR A 37 5.55 14.91 -18.73
N LEU A 38 4.74 14.34 -17.83
CA LEU A 38 5.26 13.65 -16.65
C LEU A 38 5.93 12.35 -17.14
N SER A 39 7.08 11.95 -16.59
CA SER A 39 7.77 10.72 -17.04
C SER A 39 8.00 9.77 -15.87
N PHE A 40 7.87 8.46 -16.14
CA PHE A 40 7.99 7.37 -15.18
C PHE A 40 9.24 6.51 -15.43
N ASP A 41 10.33 7.14 -15.85
CA ASP A 41 11.59 6.47 -16.19
C ASP A 41 11.34 5.25 -17.11
N TRP A 42 12.00 4.13 -16.85
CA TRP A 42 11.86 2.89 -17.59
C TRP A 42 10.61 2.09 -17.26
N SER A 43 9.84 2.48 -16.24
CA SER A 43 8.76 1.64 -15.76
C SER A 43 7.62 1.55 -16.78
N MET A 44 7.19 0.32 -17.07
CA MET A 44 6.08 0.00 -18.00
C MET A 44 6.27 0.59 -19.41
N ASP A 45 7.50 0.63 -19.90
CA ASP A 45 7.83 1.15 -21.23
C ASP A 45 7.45 2.63 -21.44
N ALA A 46 7.36 3.42 -20.36
CA ALA A 46 7.19 4.87 -20.45
C ALA A 46 8.32 5.54 -21.26
N LEU A 47 9.49 4.89 -21.32
CA LEU A 47 10.58 5.18 -22.24
C LEU A 47 10.87 3.94 -23.10
N PRO A 48 10.23 3.81 -24.27
CA PRO A 48 10.44 2.65 -25.12
C PRO A 48 11.89 2.58 -25.61
N LEU A 49 12.49 1.39 -25.59
CA LEU A 49 13.83 1.18 -26.15
C LEU A 49 13.86 1.50 -27.65
N ILE A 50 14.96 2.10 -28.12
CA ILE A 50 15.18 2.35 -29.55
C ILE A 50 15.83 1.12 -30.16
N ARG A 51 15.05 0.35 -30.92
CA ARG A 51 15.50 -0.95 -31.46
C ARG A 51 16.06 -0.87 -32.88
N SER A 52 15.72 0.18 -33.63
CA SER A 52 16.13 0.34 -35.04
C SER A 52 16.64 1.76 -35.28
N LEU A 53 17.71 1.87 -36.08
CA LEU A 53 18.27 3.16 -36.46
C LEU A 53 17.37 3.91 -37.47
N ILE A 54 16.83 3.19 -38.45
CA ILE A 54 16.14 3.77 -39.61
C ILE A 54 14.63 3.90 -39.37
N ALA A 55 14.04 2.96 -38.63
CA ALA A 55 12.58 2.93 -38.44
C ALA A 55 12.10 3.81 -37.27
N ASP A 56 13.02 4.29 -36.42
CA ASP A 56 12.66 5.06 -35.22
C ASP A 56 13.00 6.55 -35.39
N TRP A 57 11.95 7.36 -35.53
CA TRP A 57 12.04 8.80 -35.73
C TRP A 57 12.76 9.53 -34.58
N ARG A 58 12.82 8.93 -33.39
CA ARG A 58 13.53 9.50 -32.23
C ARG A 58 15.02 9.65 -32.47
N ASN A 59 15.60 8.86 -33.37
CA ASN A 59 16.99 9.03 -33.78
C ASN A 59 17.23 10.34 -34.54
N VAL A 60 16.22 10.90 -35.20
CA VAL A 60 16.30 12.23 -35.83
C VAL A 60 16.44 13.30 -34.75
N HIS A 61 15.70 13.19 -33.64
CA HIS A 61 15.86 14.10 -32.50
C HIS A 61 17.26 14.02 -31.91
N THR A 62 17.76 12.80 -31.69
CA THR A 62 19.12 12.56 -31.23
C THR A 62 20.14 13.22 -32.15
N LEU A 63 20.02 13.01 -33.47
CA LEU A 63 20.92 13.57 -34.46
C LEU A 63 20.89 15.10 -34.45
N LEU A 64 19.70 15.71 -34.48
CA LEU A 64 19.54 17.16 -34.46
C LEU A 64 20.12 17.78 -33.18
N PHE A 65 19.91 17.13 -32.04
CA PHE A 65 20.45 17.56 -30.75
C PHE A 65 21.98 17.61 -30.78
N TYR A 66 22.63 16.52 -31.16
CA TYR A 66 24.10 16.47 -31.21
C TYR A 66 24.69 17.35 -32.33
N LEU A 67 24.03 17.45 -33.49
CA LEU A 67 24.43 18.38 -34.54
C LEU A 67 24.38 19.83 -34.05
N GLY A 68 23.34 20.20 -33.32
CA GLY A 68 23.23 21.52 -32.69
C GLY A 68 24.37 21.78 -31.69
N LEU A 69 24.70 20.81 -30.84
CA LEU A 69 25.84 20.91 -29.92
C LEU A 69 27.18 21.08 -30.67
N LEU A 70 27.40 20.29 -31.73
CA LEU A 70 28.62 20.39 -32.55
C LEU A 70 28.73 21.74 -33.23
N LEU A 71 27.63 22.27 -33.78
CA LEU A 71 27.60 23.60 -34.39
C LEU A 71 27.89 24.71 -33.38
N LEU A 72 27.37 24.60 -32.14
CA LEU A 72 27.65 25.56 -31.06
C LEU A 72 29.14 25.54 -30.66
N VAL A 73 29.74 24.35 -30.53
CA VAL A 73 31.16 24.20 -30.23
C VAL A 73 32.01 24.74 -31.37
N TRP A 74 31.70 24.38 -32.62
CA TRP A 74 32.38 24.89 -33.82
C TRP A 74 32.32 26.41 -33.90
N PHE A 75 31.12 27.00 -33.74
CA PHE A 75 30.96 28.45 -33.75
C PHE A 75 31.76 29.12 -32.63
N GLY A 76 31.77 28.53 -31.42
CA GLY A 76 32.57 29.03 -30.29
C GLY A 76 34.08 29.02 -30.57
N LEU A 77 34.59 27.97 -31.22
CA LEU A 77 36.01 27.86 -31.57
C LEU A 77 36.41 28.79 -32.72
N CYS A 78 35.60 28.87 -33.79
CA CYS A 78 35.87 29.71 -34.96
C CYS A 78 35.76 31.21 -34.65
N THR A 79 34.81 31.63 -33.81
CA THR A 79 34.69 33.05 -33.40
C THR A 79 35.83 33.50 -32.48
N ARG A 80 36.40 32.59 -31.67
CA ARG A 80 37.60 32.88 -30.86
C ARG A 80 38.86 33.02 -31.72
N SER A 81 38.93 32.29 -32.83
CA SER A 81 40.04 32.40 -33.79
C SER A 81 40.05 33.73 -34.56
N THR A 82 38.89 34.35 -34.78
CA THR A 82 38.79 35.64 -35.50
C THR A 82 39.01 36.86 -34.58
N SER A 83 38.75 36.75 -33.27
CA SER A 83 39.10 37.78 -32.28
C SER A 83 40.61 37.87 -32.04
N LYS A 84 41.33 36.74 -31.96
CA LYS A 84 42.80 36.74 -31.84
C LYS A 84 43.52 37.40 -33.02
N SER A 85 42.90 37.48 -34.19
CA SER A 85 43.46 38.17 -35.36
C SER A 85 43.21 39.69 -35.36
N LYS A 86 42.35 40.22 -34.48
CA LYS A 86 41.97 41.64 -34.44
C LYS A 86 42.58 42.44 -33.29
N ASP A 87 43.16 41.76 -32.29
CA ASP A 87 43.76 42.41 -31.11
C ASP A 87 45.19 42.94 -31.33
N THR A 88 45.72 42.94 -32.55
CA THR A 88 47.02 43.58 -32.87
C THR A 88 46.92 45.02 -33.40
N ASN A 89 45.76 45.67 -33.36
CA ASN A 89 45.70 47.12 -33.65
C ASN A 89 44.53 47.83 -32.96
N GLY A 90 44.83 48.57 -31.88
CA GLY A 90 44.16 49.84 -31.59
C GLY A 90 43.17 49.90 -30.40
N LYS A 91 43.63 50.58 -29.34
CA LYS A 91 42.89 51.48 -28.42
C LYS A 91 41.68 50.93 -27.65
N THR A 92 41.94 50.70 -26.37
CA THR A 92 41.00 50.52 -25.25
C THR A 92 40.03 51.71 -25.15
N LEU A 93 38.74 51.46 -25.40
CA LEU A 93 37.65 52.41 -25.13
C LEU A 93 36.74 51.79 -24.07
N HIS A 94 36.94 52.21 -22.81
CA HIS A 94 36.05 51.91 -21.70
C HIS A 94 34.69 52.59 -21.93
N TYR A 95 33.66 51.81 -22.24
CA TYR A 95 32.28 52.28 -22.20
C TYR A 95 31.76 52.16 -20.76
N ILE A 96 31.81 53.26 -20.01
CA ILE A 96 31.16 53.39 -18.71
C ILE A 96 29.68 53.71 -18.93
N ASN A 97 28.83 53.01 -18.17
CA ASN A 97 27.38 53.16 -18.12
C ASN A 97 26.96 54.63 -17.93
N GLY A 98 25.97 55.07 -18.71
CA GLY A 98 25.47 56.43 -18.71
C GLY A 98 24.91 56.89 -17.36
N ARG A 99 25.23 58.14 -17.02
CA ARG A 99 24.50 58.94 -16.03
C ARG A 99 24.39 60.37 -16.57
N ASN A 100 23.14 60.79 -16.82
CA ASN A 100 22.77 62.16 -17.17
C ASN A 100 23.08 63.12 -16.01
N GLY A 101 23.48 64.36 -16.34
CA GLY A 101 23.46 65.48 -15.40
C GLY A 101 24.26 66.69 -15.89
N ASN A 102 23.56 67.72 -16.36
CA ASN A 102 24.04 69.05 -16.74
C ASN A 102 25.12 69.65 -15.79
N SER A 103 26.11 70.35 -16.36
CA SER A 103 26.32 71.80 -16.16
C SER A 103 27.60 72.30 -16.84
N ASN A 104 27.52 73.53 -17.33
CA ASN A 104 28.48 74.28 -18.12
C ASN A 104 29.76 74.67 -17.36
N GLY A 105 30.85 74.88 -18.12
CA GLY A 105 31.63 76.12 -18.00
C GLY A 105 33.11 76.00 -17.62
N HIS A 106 33.96 76.31 -18.60
CA HIS A 106 35.32 76.89 -18.53
C HIS A 106 36.43 76.12 -17.78
N SER A 107 37.37 75.50 -18.50
CA SER A 107 38.64 76.13 -18.97
C SER A 107 39.52 76.65 -17.84
N TYR A 108 40.66 76.01 -17.59
CA TYR A 108 41.99 76.66 -17.72
C TYR A 108 43.09 75.59 -17.79
N HIS A 109 43.90 75.70 -18.84
CA HIS A 109 45.21 75.06 -18.99
C HIS A 109 46.19 75.61 -17.95
N TYR A 110 47.04 74.74 -17.38
CA TYR A 110 48.45 75.09 -17.17
C TYR A 110 49.33 73.83 -17.16
N ASN A 111 50.28 73.81 -18.09
CA ASN A 111 51.40 72.87 -18.16
C ASN A 111 52.56 73.47 -17.36
N ASN A 112 53.28 72.65 -16.58
CA ASN A 112 54.74 72.68 -16.42
C ASN A 112 55.13 71.47 -15.55
N HIS A 113 55.78 70.47 -16.14
CA HIS A 113 57.25 70.29 -16.24
C HIS A 113 57.94 70.05 -14.89
N GLU A 114 58.37 68.79 -14.74
CA GLU A 114 59.71 68.33 -14.31
C GLU A 114 60.35 69.00 -13.08
N HIS A 115 60.59 68.25 -12.00
CA HIS A 115 61.78 67.40 -11.84
C HIS A 115 61.84 66.76 -10.43
N MET A 116 62.35 65.52 -10.45
CA MET A 116 63.07 64.77 -9.42
C MET A 116 63.43 65.40 -8.06
N SER A 117 63.16 64.61 -7.02
CA SER A 117 64.12 64.04 -6.05
C SER A 117 63.83 64.28 -4.56
N ASN A 118 63.82 63.14 -3.87
CA ASN A 118 64.36 62.86 -2.55
C ASN A 118 63.95 63.67 -1.30
N SER A 119 63.24 62.91 -0.44
CA SER A 119 63.64 62.54 0.92
C SER A 119 63.53 63.55 2.08
N HIS A 120 62.79 63.06 3.08
CA HIS A 120 62.96 63.17 4.53
C HIS A 120 62.56 64.47 5.28
N ALA A 121 61.81 64.21 6.36
CA ALA A 121 61.70 64.99 7.61
C ALA A 121 61.03 66.37 7.48
N ASP A 122 60.24 66.89 8.42
CA ASP A 122 59.84 66.47 9.75
C ASP A 122 58.60 67.31 10.13
N ALA A 123 57.76 66.72 10.97
CA ALA A 123 57.10 67.30 12.15
C ALA A 123 56.15 68.52 12.11
N HIS A 124 55.17 68.40 13.02
CA HIS A 124 54.22 69.37 13.59
C HIS A 124 52.99 69.77 12.76
N SER A 125 51.79 69.91 13.31
CA SER A 125 51.15 69.49 14.57
C SER A 125 49.69 69.97 14.46
N ASN A 126 48.75 69.19 14.99
CA ASN A 126 47.48 69.62 15.59
C ASN A 126 46.52 70.51 14.79
N ASN A 127 45.36 69.96 14.39
CA ASN A 127 44.15 70.06 15.22
C ASN A 127 42.94 69.36 14.56
N THR A 128 42.33 68.47 15.35
CA THR A 128 40.89 68.14 15.44
C THR A 128 39.96 68.44 14.26
N GLN A 129 39.31 67.40 13.72
CA GLN A 129 37.86 67.24 13.85
C GLN A 129 37.34 65.87 13.35
N ASN A 130 36.27 65.45 14.03
CA ASN A 130 35.49 64.22 13.92
C ASN A 130 35.08 63.81 12.50
N GLY A 131 35.02 62.50 12.25
CA GLY A 131 34.31 61.95 11.10
C GLY A 131 34.61 60.48 10.84
N THR A 132 33.79 59.60 11.42
CA THR A 132 33.44 58.25 10.92
C THR A 132 34.36 57.61 9.87
N LYS A 133 35.16 56.62 10.29
CA LYS A 133 35.73 55.61 9.37
C LYS A 133 34.57 54.79 8.77
N THR A 134 34.09 55.18 7.60
CA THR A 134 33.35 54.25 6.72
C THR A 134 34.36 53.28 6.13
N GLN A 135 34.25 52.01 6.53
CA GLN A 135 34.90 50.90 5.86
C GLN A 135 34.49 50.95 4.38
N ASP A 136 35.47 51.11 3.49
CA ASP A 136 35.30 50.80 2.07
C ASP A 136 35.02 49.29 1.99
N GLU A 137 33.74 48.93 1.92
CA GLU A 137 33.35 47.59 1.50
C GLU A 137 33.94 47.35 0.12
N SER A 138 34.91 46.45 0.03
CA SER A 138 35.42 45.93 -1.22
C SER A 138 34.24 45.36 -2.01
N ARG A 139 33.68 46.15 -2.93
CA ARG A 139 32.69 45.67 -3.89
C ARG A 139 33.33 44.54 -4.67
N THR A 140 32.93 43.31 -4.38
CA THR A 140 33.26 42.16 -5.19
C THR A 140 32.87 42.47 -6.62
N SER A 141 33.85 42.48 -7.52
CA SER A 141 33.61 42.75 -8.94
C SER A 141 32.62 41.72 -9.47
N LEU A 142 31.54 42.18 -10.10
CA LEU A 142 30.55 41.29 -10.71
C LEU A 142 31.24 40.30 -11.67
N PRO A 143 30.88 39.00 -11.67
CA PRO A 143 31.49 38.01 -12.53
C PRO A 143 31.32 38.41 -14.01
N THR A 144 32.34 38.14 -14.83
CA THR A 144 32.28 38.37 -16.27
C THR A 144 31.18 37.50 -16.89
N THR A 145 30.60 37.93 -18.01
CA THR A 145 29.56 37.17 -18.72
C THR A 145 30.04 35.76 -19.08
N GLU A 146 31.32 35.61 -19.41
CA GLU A 146 31.96 34.31 -19.68
C GLU A 146 31.92 33.39 -18.46
N ASN A 147 32.26 33.90 -17.27
CA ASN A 147 32.22 33.13 -16.02
C ASN A 147 30.80 32.65 -15.71
N VAL A 148 29.79 33.50 -15.93
CA VAL A 148 28.38 33.12 -15.72
C VAL A 148 27.94 32.05 -16.71
N VAL A 149 28.32 32.15 -18.00
CA VAL A 149 27.99 31.13 -19.00
C VAL A 149 28.65 29.79 -18.67
N VAL A 150 29.95 29.78 -18.33
CA VAL A 150 30.66 28.55 -17.95
C VAL A 150 30.04 27.92 -16.72
N PHE A 151 29.74 28.71 -15.70
CA PHE A 151 29.08 28.24 -14.49
C PHE A 151 27.70 27.64 -14.80
N SER A 152 26.92 28.32 -15.64
CA SER A 152 25.56 27.89 -16.01
C SER A 152 25.56 26.62 -16.85
N LEU A 153 26.52 26.46 -17.77
CA LEU A 153 26.77 25.20 -18.50
C LEU A 153 27.24 24.09 -17.57
N GLY A 154 28.06 24.40 -16.57
CA GLY A 154 28.48 23.46 -15.53
C GLY A 154 27.28 22.91 -14.75
N LEU A 155 26.39 23.78 -14.29
CA LEU A 155 25.14 23.39 -13.62
C LEU A 155 24.19 22.60 -14.53
N LEU A 156 24.19 22.91 -15.84
CA LEU A 156 23.37 22.23 -16.83
C LEU A 156 23.85 20.79 -17.12
N VAL A 157 25.16 20.60 -17.30
CA VAL A 157 25.73 19.37 -17.85
C VAL A 157 26.20 18.40 -16.77
N VAL A 158 26.94 18.87 -15.76
CA VAL A 158 27.62 17.98 -14.80
C VAL A 158 26.63 17.12 -13.99
N PRO A 159 25.54 17.69 -13.41
CA PRO A 159 24.57 16.89 -12.66
C PRO A 159 23.84 15.86 -13.53
N PHE A 160 23.81 16.06 -14.85
CA PHE A 160 23.07 15.22 -15.78
C PHE A 160 23.90 14.03 -16.31
N LEU A 161 25.24 14.06 -16.20
CA LEU A 161 26.11 12.99 -16.72
C LEU A 161 25.74 11.58 -16.24
N PRO A 162 25.43 11.33 -14.95
CA PRO A 162 25.02 10.00 -14.50
C PRO A 162 23.71 9.51 -15.14
N ALA A 163 22.75 10.41 -15.39
CA ALA A 163 21.44 10.08 -15.96
C ALA A 163 21.50 9.75 -17.46
N THR A 164 22.62 10.03 -18.13
CA THR A 164 22.82 9.68 -19.55
C THR A 164 23.01 8.19 -19.79
N ASN A 165 23.37 7.42 -18.75
CA ASN A 165 23.80 6.03 -18.87
C ASN A 165 24.98 5.77 -19.84
N LEU A 166 25.67 6.82 -20.31
CA LEU A 166 26.84 6.68 -21.20
C LEU A 166 28.09 6.22 -20.44
N PHE A 167 28.19 6.55 -19.15
CA PHE A 167 29.35 6.24 -18.31
C PHE A 167 29.04 5.23 -17.19
N PHE A 168 27.86 5.32 -16.58
CA PHE A 168 27.43 4.47 -15.47
C PHE A 168 25.95 4.10 -15.65
N TYR A 169 25.56 2.86 -15.41
CA TYR A 169 24.16 2.46 -15.50
C TYR A 169 23.38 2.78 -14.24
N VAL A 170 22.37 3.62 -14.39
CA VAL A 170 21.44 4.06 -13.36
C VAL A 170 20.01 3.80 -13.84
N GLY A 171 19.11 3.44 -12.92
CA GLY A 171 17.69 3.21 -13.25
C GLY A 171 16.84 4.48 -13.33
N PHE A 172 17.33 5.61 -12.82
CA PHE A 172 16.62 6.90 -12.82
C PHE A 172 17.31 7.83 -13.81
N VAL A 173 16.80 7.85 -15.03
CA VAL A 173 17.41 8.49 -16.21
C VAL A 173 16.64 9.73 -16.66
N ILE A 174 15.39 9.83 -16.23
CA ILE A 174 14.40 10.81 -16.62
C ILE A 174 13.61 11.23 -15.37
N ALA A 175 13.09 12.46 -15.39
CA ALA A 175 12.23 13.06 -14.38
C ALA A 175 12.92 13.89 -13.26
N GLU A 176 12.07 14.71 -12.63
CA GLU A 176 12.30 15.98 -11.93
C GLU A 176 13.47 16.03 -10.93
N ARG A 177 13.86 14.89 -10.36
CA ARG A 177 14.96 14.79 -9.38
C ARG A 177 16.33 15.13 -9.96
N VAL A 178 16.55 14.86 -11.24
CA VAL A 178 17.82 15.15 -11.92
C VAL A 178 17.84 16.55 -12.53
N LEU A 179 16.67 17.11 -12.86
CA LEU A 179 16.55 18.36 -13.60
C LEU A 179 16.54 19.63 -12.73
N TYR A 180 16.49 19.53 -11.40
CA TYR A 180 16.47 20.72 -10.53
C TYR A 180 17.69 21.63 -10.73
N ILE A 181 18.90 21.08 -10.59
CA ILE A 181 20.16 21.83 -10.77
C ILE A 181 20.35 22.24 -12.24
N PRO A 182 20.13 21.35 -13.25
CA PRO A 182 20.16 21.74 -14.65
C PRO A 182 19.18 22.87 -15.00
N SER A 183 17.99 22.91 -14.39
CA SER A 183 17.02 24.00 -14.58
C SER A 183 17.55 25.34 -14.07
N MET A 184 18.30 25.36 -12.97
CA MET A 184 18.98 26.57 -12.51
C MET A 184 19.99 27.06 -13.55
N GLY A 185 20.83 26.16 -14.08
CA GLY A 185 21.77 26.47 -15.16
C GLY A 185 21.08 26.99 -16.42
N PHE A 186 19.98 26.35 -16.81
CA PHE A 186 19.16 26.77 -17.95
C PHE A 186 18.58 28.17 -17.79
N CYS A 187 17.94 28.46 -16.65
CA CYS A 187 17.37 29.78 -16.35
C CYS A 187 18.44 30.89 -16.40
N LEU A 188 19.64 30.61 -15.88
CA LEU A 188 20.77 31.55 -15.95
C LEU A 188 21.23 31.77 -17.40
N LEU A 189 21.32 30.73 -18.22
CA LEU A 189 21.66 30.85 -19.65
C LEU A 189 20.62 31.68 -20.41
N VAL A 190 19.33 31.44 -20.16
CA VAL A 190 18.24 32.22 -20.77
C VAL A 190 18.35 33.69 -20.35
N ALA A 191 18.59 33.99 -19.07
CA ALA A 191 18.78 35.36 -18.58
C ALA A 191 19.98 36.07 -19.23
N VAL A 192 21.13 35.40 -19.31
CA VAL A 192 22.34 35.92 -19.96
C VAL A 192 22.12 36.11 -21.46
N GLY A 193 21.44 35.18 -22.12
CA GLY A 193 21.08 35.26 -23.53
C GLY A 193 20.18 36.45 -23.82
N MET A 194 19.12 36.64 -23.04
CA MET A 194 18.21 37.79 -23.14
C MET A 194 18.95 39.11 -22.92
N ARG A 195 19.82 39.21 -21.91
CA ARG A 195 20.64 40.40 -21.66
C ARG A 195 21.57 40.71 -22.83
N SER A 196 22.25 39.68 -23.35
CA SER A 196 23.17 39.81 -24.49
C SER A 196 22.44 40.28 -25.75
N LEU A 197 21.25 39.75 -26.01
CA LEU A 197 20.40 40.18 -27.12
C LEU A 197 19.91 41.62 -26.94
N TYR A 198 19.45 41.98 -25.74
CA TYR A 198 19.00 43.34 -25.42
C TYR A 198 20.08 44.40 -25.72
N ILE A 199 21.33 44.13 -25.33
CA ILE A 199 22.46 45.04 -25.58
C ILE A 199 22.79 45.12 -27.08
N ARG A 200 22.76 44.00 -27.80
CA ARG A 200 23.06 43.94 -29.25
C ARG A 200 21.98 44.59 -30.12
N LEU A 201 20.72 44.56 -29.70
CA LEU A 201 19.62 45.21 -30.42
C LEU A 201 19.80 46.73 -30.39
N ARG A 202 19.88 47.37 -31.57
CA ARG A 202 20.06 48.83 -31.70
C ARG A 202 18.74 49.61 -31.63
N ARG A 203 17.63 49.03 -32.10
CA ARG A 203 16.32 49.71 -32.15
C ARG A 203 15.60 49.61 -30.81
N ARG A 204 15.04 50.74 -30.35
CA ARG A 204 14.24 50.80 -29.10
C ARG A 204 13.01 49.89 -29.18
N SER A 205 12.31 49.86 -30.32
CA SER A 205 11.15 48.99 -30.53
C SER A 205 11.49 47.50 -30.37
N SER A 206 12.63 47.04 -30.90
CA SER A 206 13.09 45.65 -30.75
C SER A 206 13.44 45.29 -29.31
N ARG A 207 14.02 46.24 -28.55
CA ARG A 207 14.29 46.05 -27.11
C ARG A 207 13.01 45.93 -26.30
N THR A 208 12.03 46.80 -26.57
CA THR A 208 10.72 46.73 -25.92
C THR A 208 9.99 45.43 -26.27
N LEU A 209 10.01 45.02 -27.54
CA LEU A 209 9.45 43.75 -27.98
C LEU A 209 10.10 42.56 -27.25
N LEU A 210 11.42 42.53 -27.14
CA LEU A 210 12.13 41.48 -26.40
C LEU A 210 11.66 41.41 -24.94
N LEU A 211 11.53 42.54 -24.26
CA LEU A 211 11.03 42.59 -22.88
C LEU A 211 9.60 42.08 -22.76
N TYR A 212 8.71 42.45 -23.69
CA TYR A 212 7.33 41.93 -23.71
C TYR A 212 7.31 40.41 -23.98
N CYS A 213 8.11 39.91 -24.91
CA CYS A 213 8.23 38.48 -25.17
C CYS A 213 8.77 37.73 -23.93
N SER A 214 9.78 38.27 -23.25
CA SER A 214 10.32 37.69 -22.00
C SER A 214 9.28 37.68 -20.89
N ALA A 215 8.55 38.79 -20.69
CA ALA A 215 7.49 38.86 -19.69
C ALA A 215 6.35 37.90 -20.01
N ALA A 216 5.94 37.81 -21.27
CA ALA A 216 4.94 36.85 -21.73
C ALA A 216 5.39 35.41 -21.50
N LEU A 217 6.66 35.08 -21.78
CA LEU A 217 7.22 33.76 -21.52
C LEU A 217 7.14 33.40 -20.02
N VAL A 218 7.59 34.29 -19.14
CA VAL A 218 7.51 34.08 -17.68
C VAL A 218 6.07 33.90 -17.22
N LEU A 219 5.14 34.72 -17.74
CA LEU A 219 3.72 34.63 -17.40
C LEU A 219 3.10 33.31 -17.87
N LEU A 220 3.37 32.88 -19.11
CA LEU A 220 2.86 31.62 -19.66
C LEU A 220 3.37 30.41 -18.87
N PHE A 221 4.66 30.37 -18.56
CA PHE A 221 5.22 29.31 -17.72
C PHE A 221 4.70 29.38 -16.28
N GLY A 222 4.48 30.58 -15.73
CA GLY A 222 3.82 30.76 -14.43
C GLY A 222 2.41 30.20 -14.40
N VAL A 223 1.59 30.51 -15.41
CA VAL A 223 0.24 29.93 -15.57
C VAL A 223 0.30 28.41 -15.72
N LYS A 224 1.22 27.89 -16.54
CA LYS A 224 1.42 26.45 -16.73
C LYS A 224 1.77 25.74 -15.42
N THR A 225 2.61 26.36 -14.58
CA THR A 225 2.94 25.84 -13.24
C THR A 225 1.71 25.81 -12.34
N VAL A 226 0.91 26.88 -12.30
CA VAL A 226 -0.32 26.91 -11.48
C VAL A 226 -1.32 25.85 -11.92
N LEU A 227 -1.50 25.65 -13.23
CA LEU A 227 -2.34 24.57 -13.76
C LEU A 227 -1.78 23.20 -13.38
N ARG A 228 -0.46 22.99 -13.53
CA ARG A 228 0.18 21.72 -13.17
C ARG A 228 0.05 21.40 -11.68
N ASN A 229 0.05 22.39 -10.80
CA ASN A 229 -0.15 22.18 -9.36
C ASN A 229 -1.50 21.52 -9.03
N GLN A 230 -2.49 21.60 -9.93
CA GLN A 230 -3.76 20.90 -9.75
C GLN A 230 -3.62 19.37 -9.82
N ASP A 231 -2.69 18.86 -10.64
CA ASP A 231 -2.37 17.43 -10.73
C ASP A 231 -1.86 16.90 -9.38
N TRP A 232 -1.13 17.72 -8.63
CA TRP A 232 -0.50 17.36 -7.35
C TRP A 232 -1.37 17.63 -6.12
N LYS A 233 -2.62 18.07 -6.32
CA LYS A 233 -3.51 18.46 -5.21
C LYS A 233 -3.83 17.29 -4.27
N ASN A 234 -4.02 16.09 -4.82
CA ASN A 234 -4.27 14.87 -4.07
C ASN A 234 -3.83 13.64 -4.91
N GLU A 235 -3.81 12.46 -4.27
CA GLU A 235 -3.35 11.22 -4.90
C GLU A 235 -4.21 10.81 -6.11
N GLU A 236 -5.51 11.05 -6.05
CA GLU A 236 -6.44 10.70 -7.12
C GLU A 236 -6.17 11.52 -8.39
N MET A 237 -6.04 12.85 -8.26
CA MET A 237 -5.71 13.76 -9.37
C MET A 237 -4.33 13.43 -9.94
N LEU A 238 -3.38 13.07 -9.07
CA LEU A 238 -2.04 12.69 -9.48
C LEU A 238 -2.09 11.44 -10.37
N TYR A 239 -2.79 10.38 -9.94
CA TYR A 239 -2.90 9.18 -10.76
C TYR A 239 -3.78 9.39 -12.00
N LYS A 240 -4.86 10.19 -11.92
CA LYS A 240 -5.67 10.55 -13.09
C LYS A 240 -4.84 11.26 -14.16
N SER A 241 -4.02 12.24 -13.76
CA SER A 241 -3.10 12.93 -14.67
C SER A 241 -2.00 12.01 -15.22
N GLY A 242 -1.67 10.91 -14.53
CA GLY A 242 -0.72 9.91 -15.01
C GLY A 242 -1.27 8.93 -16.06
N ILE A 243 -2.59 8.86 -16.27
CA ILE A 243 -3.23 7.83 -17.10
C ILE A 243 -2.75 7.87 -18.55
N TYR A 244 -2.60 9.05 -19.16
CA TYR A 244 -2.17 9.13 -20.56
C TYR A 244 -0.69 8.79 -20.75
N VAL A 245 0.12 8.82 -19.68
CA VAL A 245 1.55 8.51 -19.73
C VAL A 245 1.81 7.03 -19.46
N ASN A 246 1.23 6.51 -18.38
CA ASN A 246 1.41 5.12 -17.96
C ASN A 246 0.06 4.54 -17.51
N PRO A 247 -0.83 4.21 -18.47
CA PRO A 247 -2.21 3.86 -18.17
C PRO A 247 -2.32 2.72 -17.16
N ALA A 248 -1.58 1.63 -17.38
CA ALA A 248 -1.70 0.43 -16.54
C ALA A 248 -1.32 0.69 -15.07
N LYS A 249 -0.22 1.38 -14.79
CA LYS A 249 0.21 1.68 -13.42
C LYS A 249 -0.63 2.78 -12.77
N ALA A 250 -0.99 3.81 -13.55
CA ALA A 250 -1.82 4.91 -13.09
C ALA A 250 -3.23 4.42 -12.70
N TRP A 251 -3.88 3.63 -13.55
CA TRP A 251 -5.17 3.01 -13.24
C TRP A 251 -5.09 2.07 -12.03
N GLY A 252 -4.03 1.27 -11.93
CA GLY A 252 -3.83 0.37 -10.80
C GLY A 252 -3.68 1.09 -9.47
N ASN A 253 -2.90 2.16 -9.45
CA ASN A 253 -2.73 3.00 -8.26
C ASN A 253 -4.01 3.81 -7.94
N LEU A 254 -4.69 4.32 -8.97
CA LEU A 254 -5.99 4.99 -8.81
C LEU A 254 -7.02 4.04 -8.17
N GLY A 255 -7.04 2.77 -8.57
CA GLY A 255 -7.89 1.75 -7.94
C GLY A 255 -7.58 1.54 -6.46
N ASN A 256 -6.30 1.57 -6.06
CA ASN A 256 -5.92 1.48 -4.65
C ASN A 256 -6.43 2.70 -3.85
N VAL A 257 -6.32 3.91 -4.41
CA VAL A 257 -6.82 5.15 -3.78
C VAL A 257 -8.34 5.10 -3.63
N LEU A 258 -9.06 4.78 -4.70
CA LEU A 258 -10.53 4.68 -4.70
C LEU A 258 -11.02 3.62 -3.70
N LYS A 259 -10.35 2.46 -3.64
CA LYS A 259 -10.63 1.43 -2.63
C LYS A 259 -10.47 1.98 -1.21
N SER A 260 -9.40 2.73 -0.93
CA SER A 260 -9.16 3.30 0.39
C SER A 260 -10.20 4.37 0.80
N GLN A 261 -10.83 5.01 -0.18
CA GLN A 261 -11.91 5.98 0.02
C GLN A 261 -13.28 5.32 0.21
N GLY A 262 -13.40 4.00 -0.04
CA GLY A 262 -14.67 3.26 0.02
C GLY A 262 -15.46 3.26 -1.29
N GLU A 263 -14.92 3.86 -2.36
CA GLU A 263 -15.54 3.90 -3.69
C GLU A 263 -15.25 2.58 -4.44
N MET A 264 -15.98 1.53 -4.03
CA MET A 264 -15.70 0.15 -4.43
C MET A 264 -15.94 -0.10 -5.93
N GLU A 265 -16.97 0.52 -6.52
CA GLU A 265 -17.32 0.32 -7.93
C GLU A 265 -16.28 0.97 -8.86
N GLU A 266 -15.89 2.21 -8.58
CA GLU A 266 -14.85 2.91 -9.33
C GLU A 266 -13.49 2.23 -9.16
N ALA A 267 -13.19 1.71 -7.97
CA ALA A 267 -11.98 0.92 -7.73
C ALA A 267 -11.95 -0.35 -8.60
N GLU A 268 -13.07 -1.07 -8.69
CA GLU A 268 -13.21 -2.25 -9.55
C GLU A 268 -12.92 -1.89 -11.01
N GLN A 269 -13.56 -0.81 -11.51
CA GLN A 269 -13.39 -0.35 -12.87
C GLN A 269 -11.94 0.10 -13.14
N ALA A 270 -11.31 0.78 -12.18
CA ALA A 270 -9.92 1.20 -12.30
C ALA A 270 -8.96 -0.01 -12.39
N TYR A 271 -9.14 -1.04 -11.58
CA TYR A 271 -8.35 -2.28 -11.71
C TYR A 271 -8.60 -2.99 -13.04
N ARG A 272 -9.85 -3.08 -13.51
CA ARG A 272 -10.18 -3.66 -14.81
C ARG A 272 -9.54 -2.87 -15.96
N ASN A 273 -9.56 -1.54 -15.92
CA ASN A 273 -8.86 -0.69 -16.88
C ASN A 273 -7.35 -0.93 -16.85
N ALA A 274 -6.75 -1.04 -15.65
CA ALA A 274 -5.34 -1.36 -15.50
C ALA A 274 -4.98 -2.68 -16.21
N LEU A 275 -5.81 -3.71 -16.00
CA LEU A 275 -5.65 -5.04 -16.60
C LEU A 275 -5.97 -5.09 -18.10
N TYR A 276 -6.82 -4.20 -18.60
CA TYR A 276 -7.06 -4.02 -20.03
C TYR A 276 -5.77 -3.56 -20.74
N TYR A 277 -5.06 -2.58 -20.17
CA TYR A 277 -3.78 -2.12 -20.72
C TYR A 277 -2.66 -3.13 -20.50
N ARG A 278 -2.66 -3.85 -19.37
CA ARG A 278 -1.67 -4.90 -19.09
C ARG A 278 -2.27 -6.03 -18.26
N SER A 279 -2.57 -7.15 -18.91
CA SER A 279 -3.30 -8.28 -18.32
C SER A 279 -2.51 -9.10 -17.29
N ASN A 280 -1.18 -9.09 -17.32
CA ASN A 280 -0.33 -9.93 -16.47
C ASN A 280 0.14 -9.27 -15.16
N MET A 281 -0.55 -8.21 -14.71
CA MET A 281 -0.19 -7.53 -13.46
C MET A 281 -0.71 -8.29 -12.24
N ALA A 282 0.10 -9.21 -11.71
CA ALA A 282 -0.25 -10.05 -10.56
C ALA A 282 -0.75 -9.25 -9.33
N ASP A 283 -0.14 -8.10 -9.04
CA ASP A 283 -0.57 -7.22 -7.94
C ASP A 283 -2.01 -6.70 -8.16
N MET A 284 -2.36 -6.32 -9.40
CA MET A 284 -3.70 -5.80 -9.73
C MET A 284 -4.75 -6.91 -9.83
N LEU A 285 -4.39 -8.07 -10.37
CA LEU A 285 -5.25 -9.26 -10.36
C LEU A 285 -5.59 -9.67 -8.92
N TYR A 286 -4.60 -9.67 -8.03
CA TYR A 286 -4.79 -9.96 -6.60
C TYR A 286 -5.67 -8.90 -5.91
N ASN A 287 -5.42 -7.61 -6.15
CA ASN A 287 -6.22 -6.53 -5.54
C ASN A 287 -7.67 -6.53 -6.02
N LEU A 288 -7.92 -6.83 -7.31
CA LEU A 288 -9.26 -7.02 -7.84
C LEU A 288 -9.93 -8.23 -7.20
N GLY A 289 -9.22 -9.35 -7.03
CA GLY A 289 -9.71 -10.52 -6.31
C GLY A 289 -10.12 -10.21 -4.86
N LEU A 290 -9.32 -9.42 -4.13
CA LEU A 290 -9.64 -8.95 -2.79
C LEU A 290 -10.93 -8.12 -2.75
N LEU A 291 -11.07 -7.16 -3.68
CA LEU A 291 -12.24 -6.30 -3.78
C LEU A 291 -13.53 -7.11 -4.05
N LEU A 292 -13.44 -8.08 -4.95
CA LEU A 292 -14.56 -8.98 -5.29
C LEU A 292 -14.92 -9.90 -4.12
N GLN A 293 -13.92 -10.36 -3.36
CA GLN A 293 -14.13 -11.15 -2.15
C GLN A 293 -14.85 -10.33 -1.06
N GLU A 294 -14.46 -9.07 -0.85
CA GLU A 294 -15.15 -8.14 0.08
C GLU A 294 -16.60 -7.89 -0.35
N SER A 295 -16.87 -7.94 -1.67
CA SER A 295 -18.22 -7.85 -2.24
C SER A 295 -18.97 -9.19 -2.30
N ASN A 296 -18.48 -10.24 -1.62
CA ASN A 296 -19.03 -11.61 -1.60
C ASN A 296 -19.13 -12.29 -2.99
N LYS A 297 -18.45 -11.79 -4.02
CA LYS A 297 -18.36 -12.39 -5.37
C LYS A 297 -17.25 -13.45 -5.42
N PHE A 298 -17.39 -14.51 -4.61
CA PHE A 298 -16.31 -15.48 -4.37
C PHE A 298 -15.84 -16.25 -5.61
N SER A 299 -16.74 -16.57 -6.56
CA SER A 299 -16.38 -17.28 -7.79
C SER A 299 -15.46 -16.44 -8.69
N GLU A 300 -15.77 -15.16 -8.82
CA GLU A 300 -14.98 -14.21 -9.62
C GLU A 300 -13.65 -13.88 -8.91
N ALA A 301 -13.66 -13.72 -7.59
CA ALA A 301 -12.44 -13.55 -6.79
C ALA A 301 -11.46 -14.73 -6.98
N LEU A 302 -11.95 -15.98 -6.92
CA LEU A 302 -11.15 -17.17 -7.17
C LEU A 302 -10.56 -17.20 -8.59
N HIS A 303 -11.31 -16.72 -9.60
CA HIS A 303 -10.81 -16.62 -10.96
C HIS A 303 -9.59 -15.67 -11.03
N TYR A 304 -9.72 -14.47 -10.47
CA TYR A 304 -8.63 -13.49 -10.48
C TYR A 304 -7.44 -13.89 -9.61
N TYR A 305 -7.64 -14.57 -8.47
CA TYR A 305 -6.53 -15.13 -7.70
C TYR A 305 -5.76 -16.20 -8.49
N LYS A 306 -6.46 -17.08 -9.24
CA LYS A 306 -5.81 -18.04 -10.13
C LYS A 306 -4.98 -17.36 -11.22
N LEU A 307 -5.51 -16.29 -11.83
CA LEU A 307 -4.75 -15.49 -12.79
C LEU A 307 -3.53 -14.80 -12.16
N ALA A 308 -3.67 -14.30 -10.93
CA ALA A 308 -2.58 -13.67 -10.18
C ALA A 308 -1.47 -14.69 -9.88
N ILE A 309 -1.84 -15.89 -9.45
CA ILE A 309 -0.91 -17.02 -9.23
C ILE A 309 -0.23 -17.42 -10.55
N GLY A 310 -0.99 -17.53 -11.65
CA GLY A 310 -0.42 -17.83 -12.96
C GLY A 310 0.57 -16.77 -13.45
N SER A 311 0.34 -15.50 -13.11
CA SER A 311 1.22 -14.38 -13.47
C SER A 311 2.46 -14.28 -12.55
N ARG A 312 2.29 -14.58 -11.25
CA ARG A 312 3.38 -14.61 -10.27
C ARG A 312 3.18 -15.79 -9.29
N PRO A 313 3.78 -16.97 -9.59
CA PRO A 313 3.62 -18.17 -8.77
C PRO A 313 4.14 -18.02 -7.33
N THR A 314 5.00 -17.04 -7.06
CA THR A 314 5.55 -16.76 -5.72
C THR A 314 4.64 -15.89 -4.84
N LEU A 315 3.45 -15.52 -5.32
CA LEU A 315 2.50 -14.67 -4.60
C LEU A 315 1.72 -15.44 -3.52
N ALA A 316 2.36 -15.73 -2.39
CA ALA A 316 1.78 -16.49 -1.27
C ALA A 316 0.43 -15.95 -0.77
N SER A 317 0.21 -14.63 -0.77
CA SER A 317 -1.06 -14.03 -0.35
C SER A 317 -2.25 -14.44 -1.23
N ALA A 318 -2.04 -14.67 -2.53
CA ALA A 318 -3.10 -15.14 -3.42
C ALA A 318 -3.50 -16.59 -3.12
N TYR A 319 -2.54 -17.46 -2.76
CA TYR A 319 -2.83 -18.82 -2.31
C TYR A 319 -3.57 -18.82 -0.96
N LEU A 320 -3.14 -17.98 -0.02
CA LEU A 320 -3.80 -17.84 1.29
C LEU A 320 -5.28 -17.52 1.13
N ASN A 321 -5.62 -16.49 0.37
CA ASN A 321 -7.02 -16.09 0.18
C ASN A 321 -7.82 -17.11 -0.63
N THR A 322 -7.19 -17.73 -1.63
CA THR A 322 -7.81 -18.85 -2.38
C THR A 322 -8.17 -20.00 -1.44
N GLY A 323 -7.25 -20.41 -0.57
CA GLY A 323 -7.47 -21.49 0.40
C GLY A 323 -8.57 -21.16 1.42
N ILE A 324 -8.62 -19.91 1.91
CA ILE A 324 -9.67 -19.45 2.83
C ILE A 324 -11.05 -19.51 2.17
N ILE A 325 -11.20 -19.03 0.94
CA ILE A 325 -12.48 -19.11 0.21
C ILE A 325 -12.89 -20.58 0.02
N LEU A 326 -11.96 -21.44 -0.40
CA LEU A 326 -12.23 -22.87 -0.62
C LEU A 326 -12.66 -23.57 0.69
N MET A 327 -12.01 -23.25 1.80
CA MET A 327 -12.37 -23.75 3.13
C MET A 327 -13.78 -23.33 3.53
N ASN A 328 -14.14 -22.05 3.33
CA ASN A 328 -15.49 -21.55 3.61
C ASN A 328 -16.57 -22.17 2.71
N GLN A 329 -16.22 -22.60 1.50
CA GLN A 329 -17.09 -23.36 0.59
C GLN A 329 -17.12 -24.87 0.87
N ALA A 330 -16.53 -25.32 1.98
CA ALA A 330 -16.39 -26.74 2.35
C ALA A 330 -15.62 -27.61 1.32
N ARG A 331 -14.83 -26.99 0.43
CA ARG A 331 -13.95 -27.67 -0.54
C ARG A 331 -12.59 -27.95 0.09
N LEU A 332 -12.61 -28.79 1.13
CA LEU A 332 -11.49 -28.95 2.07
C LEU A 332 -10.23 -29.53 1.41
N ASP A 333 -10.36 -30.48 0.47
CA ASP A 333 -9.20 -31.08 -0.21
C ASP A 333 -8.46 -30.07 -1.09
N GLU A 334 -9.19 -29.21 -1.79
CA GLU A 334 -8.60 -28.16 -2.61
C GLU A 334 -7.94 -27.08 -1.75
N ALA A 335 -8.58 -26.72 -0.62
CA ALA A 335 -8.00 -25.80 0.35
C ALA A 335 -6.68 -26.35 0.92
N LYS A 336 -6.66 -27.64 1.34
CA LYS A 336 -5.46 -28.33 1.83
C LYS A 336 -4.32 -28.28 0.81
N ARG A 337 -4.57 -28.65 -0.45
CA ARG A 337 -3.56 -28.59 -1.53
C ARG A 337 -3.06 -27.17 -1.77
N THR A 338 -3.95 -26.18 -1.72
CA THR A 338 -3.60 -24.76 -1.92
C THR A 338 -2.68 -24.25 -0.80
N PHE A 339 -2.99 -24.57 0.46
CA PHE A 339 -2.13 -24.18 1.59
C PHE A 339 -0.79 -24.90 1.59
N LEU A 340 -0.74 -26.19 1.21
CA LEU A 340 0.52 -26.92 1.03
C LEU A 340 1.39 -26.27 -0.05
N THR A 341 0.79 -26.00 -1.22
CA THR A 341 1.51 -25.32 -2.32
C THR A 341 2.04 -23.96 -1.88
N CYS A 342 1.28 -23.20 -1.09
CA CYS A 342 1.71 -21.94 -0.49
C CYS A 342 2.92 -22.12 0.44
N ALA A 343 2.94 -23.17 1.25
CA ALA A 343 4.01 -23.45 2.21
C ALA A 343 5.34 -23.84 1.55
N ASP A 344 5.27 -24.41 0.35
CA ASP A 344 6.43 -24.89 -0.43
C ASP A 344 7.02 -23.82 -1.37
N ILE A 345 6.46 -22.62 -1.41
CA ILE A 345 6.98 -21.54 -2.26
C ILE A 345 8.40 -21.15 -1.79
N PRO A 346 9.39 -21.06 -2.70
CA PRO A 346 10.75 -20.65 -2.34
C PRO A 346 10.84 -19.21 -1.82
N ASP A 347 11.70 -19.01 -0.82
CA ASP A 347 12.00 -17.71 -0.21
C ASP A 347 12.95 -16.81 -1.04
N GLU A 348 13.29 -17.22 -2.27
CA GLU A 348 14.33 -16.59 -3.10
C GLU A 348 13.77 -15.51 -4.04
N ASN A 349 14.55 -14.44 -4.24
CA ASN A 349 14.25 -13.37 -5.21
C ASN A 349 12.86 -12.74 -5.08
N LEU A 350 12.35 -12.66 -3.85
CA LEU A 350 11.01 -12.13 -3.57
C LEU A 350 11.00 -10.59 -3.58
N LYS A 351 9.95 -10.02 -4.18
CA LYS A 351 9.69 -8.57 -4.16
C LYS A 351 9.43 -8.05 -2.73
N ASP A 352 8.73 -8.83 -1.92
CA ASP A 352 8.48 -8.55 -0.50
C ASP A 352 8.61 -9.84 0.33
N PRO A 353 9.81 -10.14 0.86
CA PRO A 353 10.05 -11.33 1.66
C PRO A 353 9.23 -11.38 2.96
N HIS A 354 8.90 -10.23 3.54
CA HIS A 354 8.20 -10.15 4.82
C HIS A 354 6.72 -10.47 4.67
N ALA A 355 6.05 -9.88 3.69
CA ALA A 355 4.66 -10.21 3.37
C ALA A 355 4.52 -11.66 2.91
N HIS A 356 5.50 -12.15 2.15
CA HIS A 356 5.57 -13.56 1.74
C HIS A 356 5.59 -14.49 2.95
N LYS A 357 6.58 -14.35 3.84
CA LYS A 357 6.70 -15.22 5.04
C LYS A 357 5.49 -15.16 5.95
N SER A 358 4.89 -13.97 6.08
CA SER A 358 3.65 -13.81 6.86
C SER A 358 2.47 -14.56 6.24
N SER A 359 2.35 -14.52 4.91
CA SER A 359 1.33 -15.26 4.16
C SER A 359 1.56 -16.77 4.24
N VAL A 360 2.80 -17.23 4.11
CA VAL A 360 3.18 -18.65 4.27
C VAL A 360 2.85 -19.15 5.67
N THR A 361 3.20 -18.40 6.70
CA THR A 361 2.86 -18.73 8.10
C THR A 361 1.35 -18.81 8.29
N SER A 362 0.59 -17.91 7.65
CA SER A 362 -0.88 -17.93 7.68
C SER A 362 -1.46 -19.12 6.92
N CYS A 363 -0.86 -19.53 5.80
CA CYS A 363 -1.25 -20.75 5.07
C CYS A 363 -1.06 -21.99 5.94
N LEU A 364 0.10 -22.12 6.60
CA LEU A 364 0.38 -23.23 7.52
C LEU A 364 -0.56 -23.23 8.73
N TYR A 365 -0.83 -22.05 9.32
CA TYR A 365 -1.83 -21.92 10.39
C TYR A 365 -3.21 -22.41 9.94
N ASN A 366 -3.70 -21.99 8.78
CA ASN A 366 -5.01 -22.42 8.27
C ASN A 366 -5.03 -23.91 7.89
N LEU A 367 -3.93 -24.44 7.36
CA LEU A 367 -3.78 -25.87 7.10
C LEU A 367 -3.85 -26.69 8.40
N GLY A 368 -3.11 -26.29 9.43
CA GLY A 368 -3.15 -26.96 10.73
C GLY A 368 -4.53 -26.85 11.38
N LYS A 369 -5.22 -25.72 11.25
CA LYS A 369 -6.61 -25.55 11.70
C LYS A 369 -7.55 -26.52 10.99
N LEU A 370 -7.44 -26.64 9.67
CA LEU A 370 -8.25 -27.57 8.88
C LEU A 370 -8.03 -29.04 9.29
N LEU A 371 -6.78 -29.43 9.53
CA LEU A 371 -6.43 -30.76 10.03
C LEU A 371 -6.97 -31.02 11.45
N HIS A 372 -6.90 -30.00 12.32
CA HIS A 372 -7.45 -30.05 13.68
C HIS A 372 -8.96 -30.31 13.67
N GLU A 373 -9.70 -29.59 12.81
CA GLU A 373 -11.15 -29.74 12.64
C GLU A 373 -11.52 -31.12 12.08
N GLN A 374 -10.69 -31.71 11.22
CA GLN A 374 -10.84 -33.07 10.70
C GLN A 374 -10.48 -34.17 11.72
N GLY A 375 -9.96 -33.80 12.89
CA GLY A 375 -9.56 -34.75 13.93
C GLY A 375 -8.12 -35.23 13.85
N HIS A 376 -7.35 -34.82 12.84
CA HIS A 376 -5.96 -35.24 12.60
C HIS A 376 -4.99 -34.41 13.48
N GLN A 377 -5.02 -34.63 14.79
CA GLN A 377 -4.33 -33.76 15.76
C GLN A 377 -2.81 -33.79 15.64
N GLU A 378 -2.22 -34.96 15.37
CA GLU A 378 -0.76 -35.09 15.26
C GLU A 378 -0.21 -34.37 14.03
N GLU A 379 -0.87 -34.52 12.87
CA GLU A 379 -0.55 -33.79 11.64
C GLU A 379 -0.74 -32.27 11.84
N ALA A 380 -1.83 -31.86 12.50
CA ALA A 380 -2.06 -30.45 12.81
C ALA A 380 -0.90 -29.86 13.63
N LEU A 381 -0.43 -30.58 14.65
CA LEU A 381 0.70 -30.17 15.47
C LEU A 381 2.02 -30.12 14.69
N SER A 382 2.28 -31.04 13.75
CA SER A 382 3.49 -30.95 12.91
C SER A 382 3.45 -29.70 12.02
N VAL A 383 2.30 -29.40 11.42
CA VAL A 383 2.11 -28.20 10.59
C VAL A 383 2.23 -26.92 11.41
N PHE A 384 1.67 -26.88 12.62
CA PHE A 384 1.82 -25.72 13.51
C PHE A 384 3.27 -25.50 13.94
N LYS A 385 4.03 -26.56 14.20
CA LYS A 385 5.48 -26.46 14.50
C LYS A 385 6.24 -25.90 13.30
N GLU A 386 5.92 -26.33 12.08
CA GLU A 386 6.50 -25.75 10.86
C GLU A 386 6.14 -24.27 10.71
N ALA A 387 4.88 -23.89 11.00
CA ALA A 387 4.45 -22.49 10.98
C ALA A 387 5.29 -21.63 11.93
N ILE A 388 5.63 -22.12 13.13
CA ILE A 388 6.52 -21.43 14.08
C ILE A 388 7.93 -21.28 13.51
N GLN A 389 8.47 -22.30 12.84
CA GLN A 389 9.82 -22.25 12.26
C GLN A 389 9.93 -21.21 11.13
N LYS A 390 8.90 -21.10 10.29
CA LYS A 390 8.85 -20.15 9.16
C LYS A 390 8.34 -18.75 9.56
N MET A 391 7.91 -18.58 10.81
CA MET A 391 7.30 -17.36 11.30
C MET A 391 8.25 -16.16 11.27
N PRO A 392 7.89 -15.04 10.62
CA PRO A 392 8.66 -13.81 10.72
C PRO A 392 8.40 -13.11 12.06
N ARG A 393 9.38 -12.37 12.58
CA ARG A 393 9.34 -11.74 13.92
C ARG A 393 8.13 -10.83 14.16
N GLN A 394 7.61 -10.18 13.12
CA GLN A 394 6.45 -9.30 13.19
C GLN A 394 5.10 -10.02 13.15
N PHE A 395 5.08 -11.33 12.89
CA PHE A 395 3.84 -12.10 12.86
C PHE A 395 3.25 -12.20 14.27
N ALA A 396 1.92 -12.11 14.39
CA ALA A 396 1.24 -12.17 15.67
C ALA A 396 0.84 -13.64 15.99
N PRO A 397 1.54 -14.33 16.91
CA PRO A 397 1.46 -15.79 17.03
C PRO A 397 0.33 -16.30 17.92
N GLN A 398 -0.36 -15.43 18.65
CA GLN A 398 -1.32 -15.82 19.70
C GLN A 398 -2.39 -16.81 19.22
N SER A 399 -2.93 -16.64 18.01
CA SER A 399 -3.94 -17.56 17.48
C SER A 399 -3.36 -18.94 17.16
N LEU A 400 -2.12 -18.98 16.64
CA LEU A 400 -1.40 -20.22 16.37
C LEU A 400 -1.10 -20.97 17.67
N TYR A 401 -0.59 -20.28 18.69
CA TYR A 401 -0.33 -20.88 20.00
C TYR A 401 -1.61 -21.39 20.66
N ASN A 402 -2.71 -20.65 20.58
CA ASN A 402 -4.00 -21.12 21.08
C ASN A 402 -4.47 -22.39 20.36
N MET A 403 -4.38 -22.45 19.02
CA MET A 403 -4.73 -23.65 18.25
C MET A 403 -3.83 -24.86 18.59
N MET A 404 -2.55 -24.64 18.85
CA MET A 404 -1.67 -25.71 19.35
C MET A 404 -2.13 -26.24 20.70
N GLY A 405 -2.50 -25.34 21.62
CA GLY A 405 -3.07 -25.73 22.90
C GLY A 405 -4.34 -26.57 22.75
N GLU A 406 -5.25 -26.17 21.85
CA GLU A 406 -6.48 -26.93 21.55
C GLU A 406 -6.19 -28.30 20.93
N ALA A 407 -5.19 -28.41 20.06
CA ALA A 407 -4.76 -29.70 19.51
C ALA A 407 -4.17 -30.64 20.58
N TYR A 408 -3.33 -30.11 21.49
CA TYR A 408 -2.83 -30.89 22.63
C TYR A 408 -3.95 -31.29 23.61
N MET A 409 -4.95 -30.42 23.83
CA MET A 409 -6.14 -30.76 24.63
C MET A 409 -6.89 -31.96 24.06
N ARG A 410 -7.11 -32.01 22.74
CA ARG A 410 -7.79 -33.14 22.09
C ARG A 410 -7.01 -34.45 22.19
N LEU A 411 -5.68 -34.37 22.29
CA LEU A 411 -4.80 -35.52 22.57
C LEU A 411 -4.67 -35.86 24.06
N ASN A 412 -5.41 -35.16 24.94
CA ASN A 412 -5.34 -35.28 26.39
C ASN A 412 -3.94 -34.98 26.99
N LYS A 413 -3.12 -34.18 26.28
CA LYS A 413 -1.79 -33.73 26.72
C LYS A 413 -1.91 -32.39 27.43
N LEU A 414 -2.45 -32.43 28.66
CA LEU A 414 -2.89 -31.24 29.39
C LEU A 414 -1.75 -30.28 29.74
N THR A 415 -0.57 -30.81 30.06
CA THR A 415 0.62 -30.00 30.41
C THR A 415 1.12 -29.17 29.23
N GLU A 416 1.15 -29.76 28.04
CA GLU A 416 1.54 -29.09 26.80
C GLU A 416 0.47 -28.09 26.38
N ALA A 417 -0.81 -28.46 26.53
CA ALA A 417 -1.90 -27.53 26.27
C ALA A 417 -1.81 -26.27 27.14
N GLU A 418 -1.58 -26.43 28.45
CA GLU A 418 -1.37 -25.32 29.38
C GLU A 418 -0.19 -24.44 28.96
N HIS A 419 0.94 -25.04 28.60
CA HIS A 419 2.10 -24.31 28.12
C HIS A 419 1.73 -23.39 26.94
N TRP A 420 1.08 -23.92 25.91
CA TRP A 420 0.74 -23.16 24.72
C TRP A 420 -0.33 -22.08 24.96
N TYR A 421 -1.30 -22.32 25.84
CA TYR A 421 -2.24 -21.27 26.25
C TYR A 421 -1.54 -20.12 26.98
N ARG A 422 -0.59 -20.43 27.86
CA ARG A 422 0.23 -19.42 28.53
C ARG A 422 1.10 -18.65 27.53
N GLU A 423 1.72 -19.31 26.56
CA GLU A 423 2.47 -18.63 25.49
C GLU A 423 1.57 -17.73 24.63
N SER A 424 0.33 -18.16 24.33
CA SER A 424 -0.65 -17.31 23.64
C SER A 424 -0.94 -16.03 24.42
N LEU A 425 -1.14 -16.13 25.73
CA LEU A 425 -1.45 -14.97 26.58
C LEU A 425 -0.22 -14.11 26.85
N ARG A 426 1.00 -14.67 26.83
CA ARG A 426 2.24 -13.88 26.86
C ARG A 426 2.41 -13.06 25.59
N ALA A 427 2.10 -13.66 24.43
CA ALA A 427 2.17 -12.96 23.14
C ALA A 427 1.11 -11.85 23.03
N LYS A 428 -0.10 -12.12 23.52
CA LYS A 428 -1.20 -11.14 23.53
C LYS A 428 -2.08 -11.31 24.78
N PRO A 429 -1.87 -10.48 25.84
CA PRO A 429 -2.60 -10.61 27.11
C PRO A 429 -4.12 -10.41 27.03
N ASP A 430 -4.61 -9.70 26.02
CA ASP A 430 -6.04 -9.45 25.73
C ASP A 430 -6.63 -10.45 24.72
N HIS A 431 -5.95 -11.58 24.44
CA HIS A 431 -6.42 -12.58 23.50
C HIS A 431 -7.60 -13.40 24.06
N ILE A 432 -8.82 -12.98 23.76
CA ILE A 432 -10.07 -13.59 24.26
C ILE A 432 -10.12 -15.12 24.06
N PRO A 433 -9.87 -15.70 22.87
CA PRO A 433 -9.89 -17.15 22.69
C PRO A 433 -9.01 -17.90 23.69
N ALA A 434 -7.80 -17.39 23.96
CA ALA A 434 -6.88 -18.03 24.90
C ALA A 434 -7.34 -17.96 26.36
N HIS A 435 -8.02 -16.87 26.77
CA HIS A 435 -8.65 -16.82 28.10
C HIS A 435 -9.74 -17.89 28.22
N LEU A 436 -10.57 -18.05 27.18
CA LEU A 436 -11.68 -19.02 27.18
C LEU A 436 -11.18 -20.47 27.18
N THR A 437 -10.21 -20.80 26.32
CA THR A 437 -9.65 -22.16 26.21
C THR A 437 -8.83 -22.53 27.44
N TYR A 438 -8.05 -21.59 27.99
CA TYR A 438 -7.30 -21.82 29.22
C TYR A 438 -8.22 -21.97 30.43
N GLY A 439 -9.25 -21.11 30.56
CA GLY A 439 -10.28 -21.25 31.57
C GLY A 439 -10.96 -22.62 31.53
N LYS A 440 -11.25 -23.13 30.32
CA LYS A 440 -11.78 -24.49 30.12
C LYS A 440 -10.82 -25.58 30.64
N LEU A 441 -9.53 -25.49 30.32
CA LEU A 441 -8.52 -26.42 30.83
C LEU A 441 -8.43 -26.38 32.37
N LEU A 442 -8.45 -25.17 32.96
CA LEU A 442 -8.42 -25.00 34.41
C LEU A 442 -9.66 -25.61 35.08
N ALA A 443 -10.84 -25.43 34.51
CA ALA A 443 -12.07 -26.06 35.00
C ALA A 443 -11.97 -27.59 34.96
N MET A 444 -11.50 -28.15 33.85
CA MET A 444 -11.29 -29.60 33.69
C MET A 444 -10.25 -30.18 34.67
N THR A 445 -9.23 -29.40 35.04
CA THR A 445 -8.20 -29.81 36.00
C THR A 445 -8.56 -29.50 37.46
N GLY A 446 -9.79 -29.02 37.73
CA GLY A 446 -10.30 -28.76 39.07
C GLY A 446 -9.92 -27.40 39.67
N GLN A 447 -9.21 -26.55 38.93
CA GLN A 447 -8.81 -25.19 39.35
C GLN A 447 -9.93 -24.17 39.11
N LYS A 448 -11.09 -24.41 39.73
CA LYS A 448 -12.36 -23.73 39.45
C LYS A 448 -12.32 -22.22 39.66
N THR A 449 -11.68 -21.76 40.74
CA THR A 449 -11.59 -20.33 41.08
C THR A 449 -10.78 -19.55 40.05
N GLU A 450 -9.65 -20.10 39.60
CA GLU A 450 -8.85 -19.50 38.55
C GLU A 450 -9.57 -19.59 37.19
N ALA A 451 -10.23 -20.72 36.88
CA ALA A 451 -11.03 -20.86 35.67
C ALA A 451 -12.08 -19.75 35.54
N GLU A 452 -12.86 -19.50 36.59
CA GLU A 452 -13.86 -18.43 36.65
C GLU A 452 -13.24 -17.05 36.40
N ARG A 453 -12.05 -16.78 36.96
CA ARG A 453 -11.32 -15.53 36.72
C ARG A 453 -10.98 -15.33 35.24
N TYR A 454 -10.59 -16.38 34.52
CA TYR A 454 -10.29 -16.31 33.09
C TYR A 454 -11.54 -16.05 32.24
N PHE A 455 -12.67 -16.69 32.56
CA PHE A 455 -13.94 -16.41 31.88
C PHE A 455 -14.42 -14.97 32.11
N LEU A 456 -14.37 -14.49 33.36
CA LEU A 456 -14.70 -13.11 33.69
C LEU A 456 -13.75 -12.11 33.03
N LYS A 457 -12.45 -12.46 32.89
CA LYS A 457 -11.48 -11.62 32.18
C LYS A 457 -11.80 -11.51 30.70
N ALA A 458 -12.21 -12.60 30.05
CA ALA A 458 -12.66 -12.58 28.65
C ALA A 458 -13.87 -11.65 28.45
N ILE A 459 -14.83 -11.67 29.39
CA ILE A 459 -15.98 -10.75 29.39
C ILE A 459 -15.55 -9.29 29.65
N GLN A 460 -14.57 -9.07 30.53
CA GLN A 460 -14.07 -7.73 30.83
C GLN A 460 -13.36 -7.10 29.61
N ILE A 461 -12.61 -7.90 28.85
CA ILE A 461 -11.90 -7.43 27.65
C ILE A 461 -12.88 -6.96 26.59
N ASP A 462 -13.95 -7.73 26.34
CA ASP A 462 -15.01 -7.35 25.41
C ASP A 462 -16.40 -7.76 25.94
N PRO A 463 -17.12 -6.81 26.58
CA PRO A 463 -18.45 -7.08 27.13
C PRO A 463 -19.55 -7.30 26.09
N THR A 464 -19.28 -7.03 24.81
CA THR A 464 -20.25 -7.12 23.72
C THR A 464 -20.23 -8.48 23.01
N LYS A 465 -19.22 -9.30 23.29
CA LYS A 465 -19.05 -10.60 22.64
C LYS A 465 -19.88 -11.70 23.33
N GLY A 466 -20.97 -12.11 22.70
CA GLY A 466 -21.90 -13.10 23.27
C GLY A 466 -21.24 -14.46 23.55
N ASN A 467 -20.28 -14.88 22.71
CA ASN A 467 -19.52 -16.11 22.91
C ASN A 467 -18.81 -16.20 24.28
N CYS A 468 -18.33 -15.08 24.84
CA CYS A 468 -17.70 -15.07 26.17
C CYS A 468 -18.69 -15.48 27.27
N TYR A 469 -19.92 -14.95 27.22
CA TYR A 469 -21.00 -15.30 28.15
C TYR A 469 -21.48 -16.73 27.94
N MET A 470 -21.50 -17.23 26.70
CA MET A 470 -21.85 -18.62 26.42
C MET A 470 -20.87 -19.60 27.08
N HIS A 471 -19.56 -19.38 26.91
CA HIS A 471 -18.54 -20.21 27.53
C HIS A 471 -18.55 -20.11 29.07
N TYR A 472 -18.75 -18.92 29.61
CA TYR A 472 -18.87 -18.73 31.06
C TYR A 472 -20.14 -19.40 31.62
N GLY A 473 -21.27 -19.27 30.92
CA GLY A 473 -22.52 -19.94 31.28
C GLY A 473 -22.38 -21.47 31.27
N GLN A 474 -21.65 -22.03 30.30
CA GLN A 474 -21.36 -23.46 30.25
C GLN A 474 -20.51 -23.90 31.46
N PHE A 475 -19.50 -23.12 31.85
CA PHE A 475 -18.73 -23.38 33.07
C PHE A 475 -19.63 -23.35 34.32
N LEU A 476 -20.49 -22.34 34.46
CA LEU A 476 -21.44 -22.25 35.59
C LEU A 476 -22.40 -23.43 35.64
N LEU A 477 -22.82 -23.93 34.47
CA LEU A 477 -23.69 -25.10 34.35
C LEU A 477 -23.00 -26.36 34.87
N GLU A 478 -21.73 -26.57 34.50
CA GLU A 478 -20.89 -27.68 34.98
C GLU A 478 -20.66 -27.59 36.50
N GLU A 479 -20.59 -26.38 37.05
CA GLU A 479 -20.55 -26.11 38.49
C GLU A 479 -21.93 -26.17 39.18
N SER A 480 -22.98 -26.61 38.48
CA SER A 480 -24.36 -26.69 38.99
C SER A 480 -24.97 -25.36 39.45
N ARG A 481 -24.41 -24.21 39.02
CA ARG A 481 -24.91 -22.85 39.26
C ARG A 481 -25.94 -22.45 38.20
N LEU A 482 -27.04 -23.21 38.17
CA LEU A 482 -28.01 -23.21 37.05
C LEU A 482 -28.62 -21.84 36.76
N LEU A 483 -29.01 -21.07 37.79
CA LEU A 483 -29.64 -19.76 37.60
C LEU A 483 -28.67 -18.71 37.04
N GLU A 484 -27.41 -18.74 37.47
CA GLU A 484 -26.38 -17.85 36.95
C GLU A 484 -26.03 -18.21 35.50
N ALA A 485 -25.93 -19.50 35.20
CA ALA A 485 -25.75 -20.00 33.84
C ALA A 485 -26.88 -19.52 32.91
N ALA A 486 -28.13 -19.55 33.37
CA ALA A 486 -29.29 -19.05 32.63
C ALA A 486 -29.22 -17.54 32.36
N GLU A 487 -28.75 -16.73 33.29
CA GLU A 487 -28.56 -15.29 33.05
C GLU A 487 -27.46 -15.02 32.01
N MET A 488 -26.35 -15.76 32.08
CA MET A 488 -25.29 -15.65 31.07
C MET A 488 -25.78 -16.11 29.69
N ALA A 489 -26.57 -17.19 29.62
CA ALA A 489 -27.21 -17.68 28.40
C ALA A 489 -28.14 -16.64 27.76
N LYS A 490 -29.02 -15.99 28.55
CA LYS A 490 -29.89 -14.91 28.05
C LYS A 490 -29.06 -13.76 27.50
N LYS A 491 -27.96 -13.40 28.17
CA LYS A 491 -27.08 -12.31 27.72
C LYS A 491 -26.36 -12.68 26.43
N ALA A 492 -25.82 -13.89 26.32
CA ALA A 492 -25.17 -14.41 25.12
C ALA A 492 -26.11 -14.35 23.90
N ALA A 493 -27.33 -14.89 24.02
CA ALA A 493 -28.30 -14.92 22.94
C ALA A 493 -28.89 -13.55 22.57
N ARG A 494 -28.87 -12.56 23.49
CA ARG A 494 -29.23 -11.17 23.17
C ARG A 494 -28.16 -10.48 22.34
N LEU A 495 -26.88 -10.73 22.63
CA LEU A 495 -25.75 -10.14 21.91
C LEU A 495 -25.60 -10.75 20.52
N ASP A 496 -25.62 -12.08 20.43
CA ASP A 496 -25.42 -12.82 19.17
C ASP A 496 -26.69 -13.58 18.75
N SER A 497 -27.78 -12.83 18.55
CA SER A 497 -29.11 -13.41 18.26
C SER A 497 -29.24 -14.12 16.91
N ALA A 498 -28.34 -13.84 15.97
CA ALA A 498 -28.31 -14.47 14.65
C ALA A 498 -27.46 -15.75 14.61
N GLU A 499 -26.64 -16.01 15.63
CA GLU A 499 -25.75 -17.16 15.65
C GLU A 499 -26.42 -18.40 16.22
N PHE A 500 -26.59 -19.41 15.37
CA PHE A 500 -27.28 -20.64 15.71
C PHE A 500 -26.68 -21.32 16.95
N ASP A 501 -25.36 -21.46 17.02
CA ASP A 501 -24.69 -22.20 18.10
C ASP A 501 -24.84 -21.50 19.45
N VAL A 502 -24.84 -20.16 19.45
CA VAL A 502 -25.06 -19.35 20.66
C VAL A 502 -26.50 -19.48 21.15
N VAL A 503 -27.48 -19.31 20.25
CA VAL A 503 -28.90 -19.39 20.58
C VAL A 503 -29.28 -20.81 21.04
N PHE A 504 -28.78 -21.84 20.36
CA PHE A 504 -29.04 -23.23 20.69
C PHE A 504 -28.44 -23.61 22.05
N SER A 505 -27.20 -23.19 22.33
CA SER A 505 -26.55 -23.41 23.64
C SER A 505 -27.27 -22.68 24.77
N ALA A 506 -27.74 -21.44 24.50
CA ALA A 506 -28.52 -20.69 25.47
C ALA A 506 -29.86 -21.37 25.81
N ALA A 507 -30.56 -21.89 24.81
CA ALA A 507 -31.79 -22.66 25.00
C ALA A 507 -31.55 -23.91 25.87
N HIS A 508 -30.43 -24.60 25.66
CA HIS A 508 -30.03 -25.74 26.45
C HIS A 508 -29.75 -25.38 27.92
N MET A 509 -28.97 -24.33 28.16
CA MET A 509 -28.70 -23.83 29.53
C MET A 509 -29.99 -23.43 30.26
N LEU A 510 -30.89 -22.74 29.58
CA LEU A 510 -32.19 -22.33 30.14
C LEU A 510 -33.09 -23.51 30.49
N ARG A 511 -33.11 -24.54 29.64
CA ARG A 511 -33.84 -25.78 29.90
C ARG A 511 -33.27 -26.49 31.14
N GLN A 512 -31.95 -26.58 31.27
CA GLN A 512 -31.34 -27.21 32.45
C GLN A 512 -31.61 -26.43 33.74
N ALA A 513 -31.79 -25.11 33.65
CA ALA A 513 -32.21 -24.27 34.77
C ALA A 513 -33.73 -24.32 35.05
N ASN A 514 -34.49 -25.23 34.40
CA ASN A 514 -35.96 -25.34 34.47
C ASN A 514 -36.72 -24.06 34.07
N LEU A 515 -36.09 -23.16 33.31
CA LEU A 515 -36.74 -21.97 32.76
C LEU A 515 -37.37 -22.29 31.40
N ASN A 516 -38.38 -23.18 31.44
CA ASN A 516 -38.87 -23.87 30.24
C ASN A 516 -39.52 -22.93 29.20
N GLU A 517 -40.24 -21.89 29.63
CA GLU A 517 -40.82 -20.89 28.71
C GLU A 517 -39.73 -20.11 27.96
N ALA A 518 -38.67 -19.72 28.67
CA ALA A 518 -37.54 -19.02 28.06
C ALA A 518 -36.76 -19.96 27.12
N ALA A 519 -36.57 -21.22 27.52
CA ALA A 519 -35.94 -22.24 26.68
C ALA A 519 -36.74 -22.48 25.38
N GLU A 520 -38.07 -22.55 25.45
CA GLU A 520 -38.95 -22.68 24.29
C GLU A 520 -38.71 -21.55 23.28
N LYS A 521 -38.69 -20.30 23.75
CA LYS A 521 -38.43 -19.14 22.88
C LYS A 521 -37.12 -19.28 22.10
N TYR A 522 -36.02 -19.62 22.78
CA TYR A 522 -34.72 -19.73 22.11
C TYR A 522 -34.57 -21.00 21.27
N TYR A 523 -35.19 -22.14 21.64
CA TYR A 523 -35.25 -23.29 20.76
C TYR A 523 -36.06 -22.99 19.49
N GLY A 524 -37.14 -22.22 19.60
CA GLY A 524 -37.91 -21.72 18.46
C GLY A 524 -37.05 -20.85 17.52
N GLN A 525 -36.26 -19.95 18.10
CA GLN A 525 -35.31 -19.13 17.35
C GLN A 525 -34.18 -19.96 16.72
N ALA A 526 -33.63 -20.96 17.42
CA ALA A 526 -32.63 -21.85 16.84
C ALA A 526 -33.20 -22.65 15.65
N ALA A 527 -34.45 -23.12 15.76
CA ALA A 527 -35.14 -23.81 14.68
C ALA A 527 -35.46 -22.88 13.50
N SER A 528 -35.74 -21.58 13.73
CA SER A 528 -35.93 -20.63 12.63
C SER A 528 -34.62 -20.28 11.91
N LEU A 529 -33.50 -20.19 12.65
CA LEU A 529 -32.16 -19.97 12.08
C LEU A 529 -31.69 -21.16 11.24
N ARG A 530 -31.99 -22.39 11.67
CA ARG A 530 -31.70 -23.61 10.88
C ARG A 530 -32.92 -24.54 10.79
N PRO A 531 -33.86 -24.27 9.85
CA PRO A 531 -35.11 -25.04 9.73
C PRO A 531 -34.94 -26.52 9.41
N ASN A 532 -33.81 -26.89 8.81
CA ASN A 532 -33.50 -28.28 8.43
C ASN A 532 -32.48 -28.93 9.36
N TYR A 533 -32.32 -28.45 10.59
CA TYR A 533 -31.42 -29.06 11.58
C TYR A 533 -32.19 -29.97 12.56
N PRO A 534 -32.07 -31.31 12.45
CA PRO A 534 -32.93 -32.23 13.21
C PRO A 534 -32.85 -32.05 14.73
N ALA A 535 -31.66 -31.77 15.27
CA ALA A 535 -31.47 -31.62 16.71
C ALA A 535 -32.13 -30.34 17.27
N ALA A 536 -32.27 -29.27 16.48
CA ALA A 536 -33.01 -28.08 16.90
C ALA A 536 -34.52 -28.38 17.01
N LEU A 537 -35.07 -29.04 16.00
CA LEU A 537 -36.49 -29.44 15.96
C LEU A 537 -36.82 -30.46 17.04
N MET A 538 -35.97 -31.47 17.27
CA MET A 538 -36.14 -32.44 18.36
C MET A 538 -36.18 -31.74 19.72
N ASN A 539 -35.23 -30.84 20.00
CA ASN A 539 -35.18 -30.17 21.30
C ASN A 539 -36.31 -29.14 21.47
N LEU A 540 -36.76 -28.50 20.39
CA LEU A 540 -37.98 -27.70 20.38
C LEU A 540 -39.22 -28.55 20.68
N GLY A 541 -39.36 -29.71 20.05
CA GLY A 541 -40.42 -30.66 20.37
C GLY A 541 -40.37 -31.13 21.83
N ALA A 542 -39.17 -31.35 22.37
CA ALA A 542 -38.97 -31.72 23.78
C ALA A 542 -39.43 -30.66 24.75
N ILE A 543 -39.08 -29.39 24.51
CA ILE A 543 -39.50 -28.31 25.41
C ILE A 543 -41.00 -27.97 25.26
N LEU A 544 -41.55 -28.04 24.05
CA LEU A 544 -42.99 -27.88 23.81
C LEU A 544 -43.80 -28.99 24.51
N HIS A 545 -43.31 -30.23 24.48
CA HIS A 545 -43.89 -31.35 25.21
C HIS A 545 -43.89 -31.09 26.72
N LEU A 546 -42.78 -30.59 27.28
CA LEU A 546 -42.70 -30.21 28.70
C LEU A 546 -43.63 -29.05 29.06
N ASN A 547 -43.86 -28.11 28.16
CA ASN A 547 -44.76 -26.97 28.35
C ASN A 547 -46.24 -27.30 28.06
N GLY A 548 -46.57 -28.55 27.72
CA GLY A 548 -47.94 -29.00 27.47
C GLY A 548 -48.50 -28.62 26.09
N LYS A 549 -47.68 -28.07 25.18
CA LYS A 549 -48.06 -27.73 23.81
C LYS A 549 -47.95 -28.96 22.89
N LEU A 550 -48.84 -29.93 23.13
CA LEU A 550 -48.66 -31.31 22.62
C LEU A 550 -48.71 -31.41 21.09
N GLN A 551 -49.63 -30.69 20.43
CA GLN A 551 -49.75 -30.73 18.96
C GLN A 551 -48.53 -30.09 18.27
N GLU A 552 -48.02 -28.98 18.81
CA GLU A 552 -46.81 -28.34 18.29
C GLU A 552 -45.57 -29.22 18.52
N ALA A 553 -45.51 -29.91 19.67
CA ALA A 553 -44.46 -30.87 19.96
C ALA A 553 -44.47 -32.04 18.95
N GLU A 554 -45.65 -32.59 18.65
CA GLU A 554 -45.83 -33.66 17.66
C GLU A 554 -45.33 -33.23 16.28
N ALA A 555 -45.74 -32.05 15.81
CA ALA A 555 -45.31 -31.52 14.52
C ALA A 555 -43.79 -31.39 14.41
N ASN A 556 -43.13 -30.89 15.47
CA ASN A 556 -41.67 -30.74 15.50
C ASN A 556 -40.94 -32.10 15.53
N TYR A 557 -41.43 -33.07 16.30
CA TYR A 557 -40.85 -34.42 16.30
C TYR A 557 -41.01 -35.14 14.96
N LEU A 558 -42.20 -35.06 14.35
CA LEU A 558 -42.43 -35.62 13.01
C LEU A 558 -41.52 -34.96 11.98
N ARG A 559 -41.35 -33.64 12.03
CA ARG A 559 -40.43 -32.94 11.14
C ARG A 559 -38.98 -33.33 11.37
N ALA A 560 -38.54 -33.48 12.63
CA ALA A 560 -37.21 -33.97 12.95
C ALA A 560 -36.99 -35.39 12.40
N LEU A 561 -37.97 -36.29 12.51
CA LEU A 561 -37.91 -37.65 11.97
C LEU A 561 -37.98 -37.71 10.44
N GLN A 562 -38.65 -36.76 9.77
CA GLN A 562 -38.57 -36.65 8.32
C GLN A 562 -37.13 -36.38 7.84
N LEU A 563 -36.38 -35.57 8.60
CA LEU A 563 -35.00 -35.23 8.28
C LEU A 563 -34.01 -36.31 8.75
N LYS A 564 -34.31 -36.98 9.87
CA LYS A 564 -33.50 -38.06 10.44
C LYS A 564 -34.40 -39.20 10.95
N PRO A 565 -34.82 -40.13 10.06
CA PRO A 565 -35.78 -41.19 10.41
C PRO A 565 -35.29 -42.13 11.53
N ASP A 566 -33.98 -42.38 11.58
CA ASP A 566 -33.36 -43.35 12.49
C ASP A 566 -33.08 -42.79 13.90
N ASP A 567 -33.57 -41.59 14.23
CA ASP A 567 -33.32 -40.98 15.53
C ASP A 567 -34.18 -41.59 16.65
N THR A 568 -33.63 -42.61 17.30
CA THR A 568 -34.31 -43.38 18.35
C THR A 568 -34.79 -42.53 19.54
N ILE A 569 -34.07 -41.46 19.88
CA ILE A 569 -34.43 -40.53 20.95
C ILE A 569 -35.72 -39.79 20.58
N THR A 570 -35.79 -39.24 19.36
CA THR A 570 -36.99 -38.56 18.88
C THR A 570 -38.18 -39.51 18.76
N GLN A 571 -37.98 -40.73 18.24
CA GLN A 571 -39.06 -41.74 18.18
C GLN A 571 -39.61 -42.08 19.57
N SER A 572 -38.73 -42.26 20.55
CA SER A 572 -39.10 -42.54 21.95
C SER A 572 -39.89 -41.37 22.56
N ASN A 573 -39.42 -40.14 22.34
CA ASN A 573 -40.09 -38.93 22.83
C ASN A 573 -41.48 -38.73 22.19
N LEU A 574 -41.60 -38.99 20.88
CA LEU A 574 -42.87 -38.93 20.16
C LEU A 574 -43.85 -40.01 20.66
N ARG A 575 -43.39 -41.23 20.92
CA ARG A 575 -44.23 -42.29 21.50
C ARG A 575 -44.75 -41.91 22.89
N LYS A 576 -43.90 -41.33 23.74
CA LYS A 576 -44.31 -40.82 25.06
C LYS A 576 -45.37 -39.72 24.93
N LEU A 577 -45.16 -38.79 23.99
CA LEU A 577 -46.12 -37.73 23.70
C LEU A 577 -47.48 -38.29 23.27
N TRP A 578 -47.48 -39.25 22.33
CA TRP A 578 -48.70 -39.90 21.86
C TRP A 578 -49.49 -40.60 22.96
N ASN A 579 -48.82 -41.30 23.88
CA ASN A 579 -49.49 -41.93 25.03
C ASN A 579 -50.19 -40.89 25.92
N ILE A 580 -49.64 -39.68 26.04
CA ILE A 580 -50.24 -38.58 26.81
C ILE A 580 -51.43 -37.99 26.05
N MET A 581 -51.27 -37.74 24.75
CA MET A 581 -52.34 -37.21 23.90
C MET A 581 -53.55 -38.15 23.84
N GLU A 582 -53.33 -39.47 23.77
CA GLU A 582 -54.38 -40.48 23.79
C GLU A 582 -55.16 -40.46 25.12
N LYS A 583 -54.45 -40.41 26.26
CA LYS A 583 -55.08 -40.27 27.59
C LYS A 583 -55.91 -39.00 27.73
N GLN A 584 -55.54 -37.93 27.03
CA GLN A 584 -56.24 -36.65 27.02
C GLN A 584 -57.33 -36.54 25.95
N GLY A 585 -57.56 -37.60 25.15
CA GLY A 585 -58.53 -37.60 24.05
C GLY A 585 -58.15 -36.67 22.89
N LEU A 586 -56.90 -36.17 22.85
CA LEU A 586 -56.40 -35.26 21.82
C LEU A 586 -55.92 -35.99 20.56
N ARG A 587 -55.85 -37.32 20.63
CA ARG A 587 -55.52 -38.20 19.50
C ARG A 587 -56.58 -39.28 19.41
N THR A 588 -57.48 -39.17 18.45
CA THR A 588 -58.39 -40.26 18.09
C THR A 588 -57.60 -41.26 17.27
N LEU A 589 -57.37 -42.46 17.80
CA LEU A 589 -56.95 -43.59 16.98
C LEU A 589 -57.92 -43.71 15.81
N SER A 590 -57.41 -43.63 14.59
CA SER A 590 -58.09 -44.11 13.39
C SER A 590 -57.04 -44.81 12.54
N PRO A 591 -57.43 -45.91 11.90
CA PRO A 591 -56.73 -47.20 11.92
C PRO A 591 -55.36 -47.25 11.24
#